data_AF-A0A9Y2IEX6-F1
#
_entry.id   AF-A0A9Y2IEX6-F1
#
_cell.length_a   1.000
_cell.length_b   1.000
_cell.length_c   1.000
_cell.angle_alpha   90.00
_cell.angle_beta   90.00
_cell.angle_gamma   90.00
#
_symmetry.space_group_name_H-M   'P 1'
#
loop_
_entity.id
_entity.type
_entity.pdbx_description
1 polymer ?
#
loop_
_entity_poly.entity_id
_entity_poly.type
_entity_poly.pdbx_seq_one_letter_code
_entity_poly.pdbx_strand_id
1 'polypeptide(L)' 'MSTRLNLHAREQLRAAGISQAQWARQYFGDGRWHGDECGCPDDRCIGFHHDAEDDCGCLPALLDENGGR' A
#
# COMPACT_ATOMS: atom_id res chain seq x y z
N MET A 1 15.24 -7.35 -5.47
CA MET A 1 13.86 -6.90 -5.74
C MET A 1 13.71 -5.50 -5.21
N SER A 2 13.84 -4.48 -6.06
CA SER A 2 13.63 -3.09 -5.64
C SER A 2 12.14 -2.86 -5.52
N THR A 3 11.65 -2.74 -4.30
CA THR A 3 10.25 -2.41 -4.02
C THR A 3 10.05 -0.93 -4.32
N ARG A 4 8.98 -0.57 -5.06
CA ARG A 4 8.59 0.84 -5.19
C ARG A 4 8.09 1.45 -3.89
N LEU A 5 7.72 0.65 -2.88
CA LEU A 5 7.20 1.17 -1.61
C LEU A 5 8.21 2.11 -0.95
N ASN A 6 7.75 3.27 -0.50
CA ASN A 6 8.50 4.19 0.33
C ASN A 6 8.63 3.63 1.77
N LEU A 7 9.35 4.33 2.63
CA LEU A 7 9.58 3.88 4.00
C LEU A 7 8.27 3.82 4.81
N HIS A 8 7.43 4.85 4.72
CA HIS A 8 6.16 4.95 5.44
C HIS A 8 5.24 3.76 5.14
N ALA A 9 5.04 3.44 3.87
CA ALA A 9 4.19 2.32 3.44
C ALA A 9 4.71 0.97 3.93
N ARG A 10 6.04 0.78 3.95
CA ARG A 10 6.66 -0.44 4.51
C ARG A 10 6.43 -0.56 6.01
N GLU A 11 6.51 0.56 6.73
CA GLU A 11 6.28 0.59 8.17
C GLU A 11 4.82 0.29 8.52
N GLN A 12 3.86 0.83 7.76
CA GLN A 12 2.43 0.53 7.95
C GLN A 12 2.10 -0.94 7.68
N LEU A 13 2.58 -1.50 6.56
CA LEU A 13 2.41 -2.94 6.27
C LEU A 13 3.01 -3.80 7.38
N ARG A 14 4.20 -3.44 7.87
CA ARG A 14 4.88 -4.13 8.98
C ARG A 14 4.07 -4.03 10.27
N ALA A 15 3.52 -2.86 10.60
CA ALA A 15 2.70 -2.64 11.79
C ALA A 15 1.41 -3.47 11.75
N ALA A 16 0.82 -3.65 10.56
CA ALA A 16 -0.32 -4.54 10.34
C ALA A 16 0.05 -6.04 10.28
N GLY A 17 1.33 -6.39 10.37
CA GLY A 17 1.78 -7.79 10.28
C GLY A 17 1.66 -8.40 8.87
N ILE A 18 1.55 -7.58 7.83
CA ILE A 18 1.39 -8.00 6.44
C ILE A 18 2.69 -7.74 5.67
N SER A 19 3.23 -8.76 5.01
CA SER A 19 4.33 -8.57 4.07
C SER A 19 3.83 -7.95 2.76
N GLN A 20 4.69 -7.20 2.08
CA GLN A 20 4.39 -6.68 0.73
C GLN A 20 3.89 -7.78 -0.23
N ALA A 21 4.44 -9.00 -0.14
CA ALA A 21 4.01 -10.11 -0.98
C ALA A 21 2.59 -10.60 -0.62
N GLN A 22 2.22 -10.61 0.67
CA GLN A 22 0.84 -10.90 1.09
C GLN A 22 -0.12 -9.81 0.60
N TRP A 23 0.25 -8.55 0.80
CA TRP A 23 -0.50 -7.40 0.30
C TRP A 23 -0.72 -7.48 -1.22
N ALA A 24 0.34 -7.75 -1.97
CA ALA A 24 0.25 -7.87 -3.41
C ALA A 24 -0.65 -9.03 -3.89
N ARG A 25 -0.60 -10.19 -3.21
CA ARG A 25 -1.49 -11.33 -3.50
C ARG A 25 -2.96 -11.04 -3.25
N GLN A 26 -3.27 -10.11 -2.36
CA GLN A 26 -4.64 -9.76 -2.05
C GLN A 26 -5.27 -8.86 -3.12
N TYR A 27 -4.47 -8.00 -3.76
CA TYR A 27 -4.98 -6.94 -4.63
C TYR A 27 -4.59 -7.06 -6.10
N PHE A 28 -3.52 -7.77 -6.45
CA PHE A 28 -3.09 -7.94 -7.84
C PHE A 28 -3.24 -9.41 -8.27
N GLY A 29 -3.83 -9.61 -9.45
CA GLY A 29 -4.15 -10.96 -9.96
C GLY A 29 -2.94 -11.87 -10.22
N ASP A 30 -1.73 -11.31 -10.35
CA ASP A 30 -0.48 -12.06 -10.48
C ASP A 30 0.31 -12.18 -9.15
N GLY A 31 -0.22 -11.61 -8.07
CA GLY A 31 0.37 -11.58 -6.75
C GLY A 31 1.66 -10.77 -6.63
N ARG A 32 1.98 -9.92 -7.62
CA ARG A 32 3.15 -9.05 -7.62
C ARG A 32 2.72 -7.60 -7.38
N TRP A 33 3.55 -6.86 -6.66
CA TRP A 33 3.28 -5.45 -6.39
C TRP A 33 3.42 -4.62 -7.67
N HIS A 34 2.33 -3.96 -8.10
CA HIS A 34 2.32 -3.03 -9.24
C HIS A 34 1.89 -1.61 -8.88
N GLY A 35 1.41 -1.38 -7.66
CA GLY A 35 0.96 -0.08 -7.19
C GLY A 35 2.09 0.93 -6.95
N ASP A 36 1.71 2.09 -6.42
CA ASP A 36 2.61 3.21 -6.20
C ASP A 36 3.46 3.10 -4.93
N GLU A 37 4.38 4.02 -4.71
CA GLU A 37 5.25 4.01 -3.53
C GLU A 37 4.51 4.14 -2.20
N CYS A 38 3.31 4.71 -2.21
CA CYS A 38 2.46 4.84 -1.05
C CYS A 38 1.78 3.53 -0.60
N GLY A 39 1.90 2.44 -1.38
CA GLY A 39 1.31 1.16 -1.04
C GLY A 39 -0.19 1.02 -1.33
N CYS A 40 -0.79 2.00 -2.01
CA CYS A 40 -2.13 1.87 -2.55
C CYS A 40 -2.16 0.92 -3.76
N PRO A 41 -3.05 -0.09 -3.78
CA PRO A 41 -3.23 -0.97 -4.94
C PRO A 41 -4.04 -0.34 -6.07
N ASP A 42 -4.68 0.81 -5.80
CA ASP A 42 -5.48 1.55 -6.77
C ASP A 42 -4.57 2.38 -7.69
N ASP A 43 -4.75 2.20 -9.00
CA ASP A 43 -4.01 2.93 -10.03
C ASP A 43 -4.40 4.40 -10.11
N ARG A 44 -5.55 4.79 -9.58
CA ARG A 44 -5.99 6.19 -9.47
C ARG A 44 -5.17 6.97 -8.44
N CYS A 45 -4.48 6.31 -7.52
CA CYS A 45 -3.54 6.95 -6.61
C CYS A 45 -2.19 7.26 -7.26
N ILE A 46 -1.89 6.72 -8.46
CA ILE A 46 -0.61 6.95 -9.15
C ILE A 46 -0.55 8.41 -9.61
N GLY A 47 0.17 9.24 -8.86
CA GLY A 47 0.36 10.68 -9.13
C GLY A 47 -0.70 11.62 -8.57
N PHE A 48 -1.74 11.12 -7.90
CA PHE A 48 -2.71 11.93 -7.14
C PHE A 48 -2.46 11.75 -5.63
N HIS A 49 -1.37 12.34 -5.14
CA HIS A 49 -1.22 12.53 -3.70
C HIS A 49 -2.34 13.47 -3.22
N HIS A 50 -3.08 13.05 -2.20
CA HIS A 50 -4.05 13.89 -1.52
C HIS A 50 -3.27 14.98 -0.81
N ASP A 51 -3.05 16.10 -1.50
CA ASP A 51 -2.11 17.17 -1.16
C ASP A 51 -0.64 16.75 -1.14
N ALA A 52 0.24 17.60 -1.71
CA ALA A 52 1.66 17.30 -1.86
C ALA A 52 2.43 17.28 -0.51
N GLU A 53 1.76 17.70 0.57
CA GLU A 53 2.35 17.83 1.91
C GLU A 53 2.01 16.65 2.83
N ASP A 54 1.01 15.83 2.50
CA ASP A 54 0.52 14.74 3.35
C ASP A 54 0.84 13.35 2.77
N ASP A 55 1.10 12.39 3.67
CA ASP A 55 1.21 10.98 3.32
C ASP A 55 -0.14 10.44 2.82
N CYS A 56 -0.13 9.55 1.82
CA CYS A 56 -1.34 8.94 1.29
C CYS A 56 -2.07 8.10 2.35
N GLY A 57 -3.28 8.53 2.74
CA GLY A 57 -4.12 7.84 3.73
C GLY A 57 -4.82 6.56 3.23
N CYS A 58 -4.64 6.16 1.97
CA CYS A 58 -5.34 4.99 1.42
C CYS A 58 -4.83 3.68 2.01
N LEU A 59 -3.51 3.53 2.18
CA LEU A 59 -2.94 2.33 2.77
C LEU A 59 -3.46 2.07 4.20
N PRO A 60 -3.41 3.02 5.15
CA PRO A 60 -3.94 2.77 6.49
C PRO A 60 -5.45 2.49 6.49
N ALA A 61 -6.23 3.20 5.66
CA ALA A 61 -7.66 2.93 5.54
C ALA A 61 -7.96 1.49 5.05
N LEU A 62 -7.26 1.04 4.00
CA LEU A 62 -7.42 -0.32 3.48
C LEU A 62 -6.93 -1.39 4.47
N LEU A 63 -5.90 -1.09 5.26
CA LEU A 63 -5.43 -1.97 6.32
C LEU A 63 -6.45 -2.07 7.47
N ASP A 64 -7.11 -0.98 7.85
CA ASP A 64 -8.17 -0.99 8.86
C ASP A 64 -9.41 -1.78 8.38
N GLU A 65 -9.81 -1.60 7.12
CA GLU A 65 -10.92 -2.36 6.51
C GLU A 65 -10.63 -3.87 6.45
N ASN A 66 -9.37 -4.26 6.26
CA ASN A 66 -8.95 -5.66 6.16
C ASN A 66 -8.55 -6.31 7.49
N GLY A 67 -8.10 -5.52 8.47
CA GLY A 67 -7.62 -5.99 9.78
C GLY A 67 -8.70 -6.02 10.87
N GLY A 68 -9.88 -5.45 10.60
CA GLY A 68 -10.98 -5.30 11.56
C GLY A 68 -12.02 -6.43 11.62
N ARG A 69 -11.67 -7.68 11.31
CA ARG A 69 -12.55 -8.86 11.50
C ARG A 69 -11.92 -9.95 12.35
#